data_AF-A0A662B561-F1
#
_entry.id   AF-A0A662B561-F1
#
_cell.length_a   1.000
_cell.length_b   1.000
_cell.length_c   1.000
_cell.angle_alpha   90.00
_cell.angle_beta   90.00
_cell.angle_gamma   90.00
#
_symmetry.space_group_name_H-M   'P 1'
#
loop_
_entity.id
_entity.type
_entity.pdbx_description
1 polymer ?
#
loop_
_entity_poly.entity_id
_entity_poly.type
_entity_poly.pdbx_seq_one_letter_code
_entity_poly.pdbx_strand_id
1 'polypeptide(L)'
;NQLLLDIYRERRMELAMEFKRWDEMRRTKHPVDGRPMIYHIMGPQGSFVLYNTEQNTDYWEKDSPYAESEPSDKGIDFVQGAEWMPIPARDLSWLNL
;
A
#
# COMPACT_ATOMS: atom_id res chain seq x y z
N ASN A 1 12.80 6.29 12.06
CA ASN A 1 13.59 5.08 12.37
C ASN A 1 13.91 4.36 11.06
N GLN A 2 15.14 4.49 10.56
CA GLN A 2 15.56 3.93 9.25
C GLN A 2 15.52 2.40 9.24
N LEU A 3 15.91 1.76 10.34
CA LEU A 3 15.94 0.30 10.48
C LEU A 3 14.55 -0.33 10.23
N LEU A 4 13.49 0.25 10.78
CA LEU A 4 12.12 -0.26 10.57
C LEU A 4 11.70 -0.17 9.10
N LEU A 5 12.05 0.91 8.41
CA LEU A 5 11.75 1.05 6.98
C LEU A 5 12.49 0.02 6.14
N ASP A 6 13.74 -0.29 6.48
CA ASP A 6 14.52 -1.31 5.79
C ASP A 6 13.95 -2.71 6.04
N ILE A 7 13.53 -3.03 7.28
CA ILE A 7 12.80 -4.28 7.57
C ILE A 7 11.52 -4.39 6.73
N TYR A 8 10.75 -3.31 6.59
CA TYR A 8 9.51 -3.34 5.79
C TYR A 8 9.77 -3.48 4.29
N ARG A 9 10.93 -3.01 3.80
CA ARG A 9 11.37 -3.21 2.42
C ARG A 9 11.77 -4.66 2.18
N GLU A 10 12.54 -5.26 3.08
CA GLU A 10 12.93 -6.67 2.99
C GLU A 10 11.71 -7.59 3.00
N ARG A 11 10.79 -7.39 3.96
CA ARG A 11 9.57 -8.20 4.06
C ARG A 11 8.66 -8.11 2.82
N ARG A 12 8.64 -6.95 2.15
CA ARG A 12 7.91 -6.78 0.88
C ARG A 12 8.48 -7.68 -0.22
N MET A 13 9.80 -7.84 -0.27
CA MET A 13 10.47 -8.66 -1.27
C MET A 13 10.34 -10.14 -0.93
N GLU A 14 10.59 -10.51 0.32
CA GLU A 14 10.51 -11.91 0.80
C GLU A 14 9.09 -12.48 0.65
N LEU A 15 8.07 -11.70 1.00
CA LEU A 15 6.67 -12.14 1.00
C LEU A 15 5.91 -11.71 -0.27
N ALA A 16 6.64 -11.40 -1.35
CA ALA A 16 6.04 -11.04 -2.62
C ALA A 16 5.18 -12.20 -3.15
N MET A 17 3.99 -11.89 -3.69
CA MET A 17 3.04 -12.87 -4.24
C MET A 17 2.45 -13.87 -3.22
N GLU A 18 2.71 -13.72 -1.91
CA GLU A 18 2.12 -14.59 -0.87
C GLU A 18 0.78 -14.07 -0.31
N PHE A 19 0.19 -13.05 -0.93
CA PHE A 19 -1.07 -12.40 -0.49
C PHE A 19 -1.02 -11.82 0.94
N LYS A 20 0.18 -11.55 1.48
CA LYS A 20 0.37 -10.98 2.83
C LYS A 20 0.54 -9.47 2.88
N ARG A 21 0.80 -8.84 1.73
CA ARG A 21 1.21 -7.44 1.66
C ARG A 21 0.13 -6.48 2.15
N TRP A 22 -1.13 -6.75 1.81
CA TRP A 22 -2.26 -5.92 2.20
C TRP A 22 -2.37 -5.83 3.73
N ASP A 23 -2.44 -6.98 4.40
CA ASP A 23 -2.57 -7.06 5.85
C ASP A 23 -1.36 -6.46 6.58
N GLU A 24 -0.17 -6.58 5.98
CA GLU A 24 1.04 -5.98 6.51
C GLU A 24 0.99 -4.45 6.51
N MET A 25 0.53 -3.85 5.41
CA MET A 25 0.41 -2.39 5.32
C MET A 25 -0.65 -1.83 6.28
N ARG A 26 -1.70 -2.61 6.60
CA ARG A 26 -2.73 -2.23 7.56
C ARG A 26 -2.25 -2.27 9.01
N ARG A 27 -1.41 -3.25 9.37
CA ARG A 27 -0.90 -3.41 10.74
C ARG A 27 0.37 -2.60 11.05
N THR A 28 1.27 -2.45 10.08
CA THR A 28 2.55 -1.74 10.30
C THR A 28 2.33 -0.25 10.41
N LYS A 29 2.98 0.39 11.40
CA LYS A 29 2.89 1.83 11.62
C LYS A 29 4.09 2.52 10.99
N HIS A 30 3.82 3.61 10.29
CA HIS A 30 4.87 4.44 9.73
C HIS A 30 5.67 5.10 10.87
N PRO A 31 7.01 5.08 10.82
CA PRO A 31 7.84 5.42 11.98
C PRO A 31 7.95 6.92 12.28
N VAL A 32 7.32 7.78 11.48
CA VAL A 32 7.33 9.24 11.68
C VAL A 32 6.07 9.71 12.40
N ASP A 33 4.89 9.25 11.96
CA ASP A 33 3.59 9.73 12.42
C ASP A 33 2.75 8.65 13.12
N GLY A 34 3.24 7.40 13.17
CA GLY A 34 2.59 6.29 13.87
C GLY A 34 1.30 5.80 13.22
N ARG A 35 0.95 6.28 12.03
CA ARG A 35 -0.26 5.86 11.30
C ARG A 35 0.01 4.58 10.50
N PRO A 36 -1.01 3.74 10.24
CA PRO A 36 -0.88 2.59 9.34
C PRO A 36 -0.21 2.96 8.01
N MET A 37 0.72 2.13 7.53
CA MET A 37 1.41 2.34 6.25
C MET A 37 0.44 2.46 5.08
N ILE A 38 -0.69 1.74 5.12
CA ILE A 38 -1.72 1.81 4.06
C ILE A 38 -2.30 3.21 3.88
N TYR A 39 -2.32 4.05 4.92
CA TYR A 39 -2.83 5.43 4.85
C TYR A 39 -1.92 6.37 4.06
N HIS A 40 -0.65 6.01 3.92
CA HIS A 40 0.34 6.74 3.12
C HIS A 40 0.38 6.28 1.66
N ILE A 41 -0.13 5.08 1.38
CA ILE A 41 -0.05 4.45 0.07
C ILE A 41 -1.36 4.66 -0.70
N MET A 42 -2.51 4.56 -0.04
CA MET A 42 -3.83 4.69 -0.63
C MET A 42 -4.48 6.05 -0.37
N GLY A 43 -5.61 6.30 -1.02
CA GLY A 43 -6.36 7.55 -0.94
C GLY A 43 -5.85 8.60 -1.93
N PRO A 44 -6.51 9.76 -2.05
CA PRO A 44 -6.22 10.73 -3.10
C PRO A 44 -4.80 11.32 -3.02
N GLN A 45 -4.20 11.32 -1.83
CA GLN A 45 -2.83 11.79 -1.58
C GLN A 45 -1.85 10.64 -1.30
N GLY A 46 -2.30 9.40 -1.52
CA GLY A 46 -1.49 8.22 -1.31
C GLY A 46 -0.42 8.08 -2.39
N SER A 47 0.75 7.59 -2.01
CA SER A 47 1.89 7.48 -2.93
C SER A 47 1.60 6.59 -4.15
N PHE A 48 0.78 5.56 -4.02
CA PHE A 48 0.41 4.67 -5.14
C PHE A 48 -0.51 5.38 -6.14
N VAL A 49 -1.54 6.06 -5.62
CA VAL A 49 -2.48 6.81 -6.44
C VAL A 49 -1.74 7.92 -7.19
N LEU A 50 -1.00 8.77 -6.47
CA LEU A 50 -0.22 9.86 -7.08
C LEU A 50 0.80 9.36 -8.11
N TYR A 51 1.47 8.24 -7.83
CA TYR A 51 2.39 7.67 -8.81
C TYR A 51 1.67 7.33 -10.11
N ASN A 52 0.59 6.56 -10.03
CA ASN A 52 -0.12 6.10 -11.22
C ASN A 52 -0.81 7.24 -11.98
N THR A 53 -1.43 8.19 -11.27
CA THR A 53 -2.23 9.25 -11.90
C THR A 53 -1.39 10.44 -12.36
N GLU A 54 -0.33 10.80 -11.64
CA GLU A 54 0.41 12.04 -11.88
C GLU A 54 1.86 11.80 -12.33
N GLN A 55 2.59 10.90 -11.67
CA GLN A 55 4.06 10.83 -11.80
C GLN A 55 4.55 9.82 -12.85
N ASN A 56 3.75 8.80 -13.14
CA ASN A 56 4.12 7.73 -14.06
C ASN A 56 4.42 8.28 -15.46
N THR A 57 5.41 7.74 -16.15
CA THR A 57 5.79 8.17 -17.50
C THR A 57 5.85 7.01 -18.48
N ASP A 58 5.33 5.84 -18.10
CA ASP A 58 5.29 4.68 -18.98
C ASP A 58 4.27 4.90 -20.11
N TYR A 59 4.76 4.83 -21.35
CA TYR A 59 3.98 4.97 -22.56
C TYR A 59 2.81 3.98 -22.61
N TRP A 60 3.02 2.73 -22.18
CA TRP A 60 1.97 1.70 -22.26
C TRP A 60 0.84 1.93 -21.27
N GLU A 61 1.13 2.57 -20.14
CA GLU A 61 0.15 2.86 -19.10
C GLU A 61 -0.55 4.22 -19.31
N LYS A 62 0.05 5.16 -20.08
CA LYS A 62 -0.50 6.51 -20.30
C LYS A 62 -0.94 6.84 -21.72
N ASP A 63 -0.12 6.54 -22.71
CA ASP A 63 -0.25 7.11 -24.07
C ASP A 63 -0.64 6.06 -25.14
N SER A 64 -0.63 4.78 -24.78
CA SER A 64 -1.05 3.69 -25.66
C SER A 64 -2.58 3.68 -25.86
N PRO A 65 -3.08 3.22 -27.02
CA PRO A 65 -4.53 3.01 -27.24
C PRO A 65 -5.20 2.09 -26.21
N TYR A 66 -4.43 1.33 -25.44
CA TYR A 66 -4.93 0.44 -24.40
C TYR A 66 -4.92 1.07 -22.99
N ALA A 67 -4.34 2.26 -22.81
CA ALA A 67 -4.18 2.92 -21.52
C ALA A 67 -5.52 3.14 -20.79
N GLU A 68 -6.60 3.38 -21.53
CA GLU A 68 -7.94 3.62 -20.97
C GLU A 68 -8.71 2.33 -20.61
N SER A 69 -8.14 1.15 -20.85
CA SER A 69 -8.83 -0.13 -20.61
C SER A 69 -9.05 -0.40 -19.12
N GLU A 70 -8.14 0.08 -18.27
CA GLU A 70 -8.26 -0.01 -16.82
C GLU A 70 -7.95 1.33 -16.16
N PRO A 71 -8.78 1.80 -15.21
CA PRO A 71 -8.49 3.01 -14.47
C PRO A 71 -7.18 2.90 -13.67
N SER A 72 -6.34 3.92 -13.77
CA SER A 72 -5.07 4.02 -13.02
C SER A 72 -5.23 4.58 -11.60
N ASP A 73 -6.42 5.07 -11.25
CA ASP A 73 -6.78 5.71 -9.97
C ASP A 73 -7.19 4.71 -8.88
N LYS A 74 -6.80 3.44 -9.02
CA LYS A 74 -7.14 2.39 -8.05
C LYS A 74 -6.72 2.80 -6.64
N GLY A 75 -7.66 2.71 -5.70
CA GLY A 75 -7.43 3.07 -4.30
C GLY A 75 -7.64 4.54 -3.97
N ILE A 76 -8.09 5.38 -4.92
CA ILE A 76 -8.44 6.79 -4.68
C ILE A 76 -9.56 6.96 -3.65
N ASP A 77 -10.55 6.07 -3.65
CA ASP A 77 -11.71 6.10 -2.73
C ASP A 77 -11.41 5.52 -1.33
N PHE A 78 -10.15 5.23 -1.01
CA PHE A 78 -9.79 4.67 0.28
C PHE A 78 -10.08 5.66 1.41
N VAL A 79 -10.92 5.24 2.35
CA VAL A 79 -11.26 5.99 3.57
C VAL A 79 -10.54 5.38 4.76
N GLN A 80 -9.71 6.18 5.43
CA GLN A 80 -8.97 5.76 6.63
C GLN A 80 -9.94 5.31 7.73
N GLY A 81 -9.72 4.10 8.26
CA GLY A 81 -10.54 3.51 9.32
C GLY A 81 -11.82 2.81 8.84
N ALA A 82 -12.17 2.88 7.56
CA ALA A 82 -13.33 2.20 6.97
C ALA A 82 -12.93 0.93 6.19
N GLU A 83 -12.13 0.07 6.81
CA GLU A 83 -11.62 -1.14 6.17
C GLU A 83 -12.69 -2.25 6.12
N TRP A 84 -12.94 -2.80 4.93
CA TRP A 84 -14.05 -3.74 4.70
C TRP A 84 -13.86 -5.13 5.33
N MET A 85 -12.62 -5.54 5.60
CA MET A 85 -12.31 -6.87 6.13
C MET A 85 -11.42 -6.78 7.36
N PRO A 86 -11.68 -7.58 8.42
CA PRO A 86 -10.79 -7.64 9.58
C PRO A 86 -9.40 -8.14 9.18
N ILE A 87 -8.38 -7.77 9.95
CA ILE A 87 -7.05 -8.39 9.84
C ILE A 87 -7.16 -9.81 10.42
N PRO A 88 -6.71 -10.87 9.72
CA PRO A 88 -6.77 -12.22 10.24
C PRO A 88 -6.09 -12.35 11.61
N ALA A 89 -6.79 -12.94 12.58
CA ALA A 89 -6.30 -13.05 13.97
C ALA A 89 -4.96 -13.79 14.09
N ARG A 90 -4.71 -14.78 13.22
CA ARG A 90 -3.43 -15.50 13.14
C ARG A 90 -2.24 -14.59 12.87
N ASP A 91 -2.45 -13.49 12.16
CA ASP A 91 -1.41 -12.53 11.79
C ASP A 91 -1.27 -11.38 12.82
N LEU A 92 -2.13 -11.37 13.85
CA LEU A 92 -2.05 -10.44 14.99
C LEU A 92 -1.24 -11.02 16.18
N SER A 93 -1.00 -12.33 16.23
CA SER A 93 -0.35 -12.99 17.37
C SER A 93 1.12 -12.60 17.59
N TRP A 94 1.76 -12.01 16.58
CA TRP A 94 3.13 -11.47 16.65
C TRP A 94 3.21 -10.08 17.31
N LEU A 95 2.07 -9.45 17.62
CA LEU A 95 1.99 -8.12 18.24
C LEU A 95 1.99 -8.15 19.79
N ASN A 96 2.39 -9.27 20.43
CA ASN A 96 2.72 -9.28 21.86
C ASN A 96 4.10 -8.64 22.15
N LEU A 97 4.36 -7.49 21.52
CA LEU A 97 5.41 -6.53 21.86
C LEU A 97 4.75 -5.21 22.26
#